data_AF-A0A6V7WKG4-F1
#
_entry.id   AF-A0A6V7WKG4-F1
#
_cell.length_a   1.000
_cell.length_b   1.000
_cell.length_c   1.000
_cell.angle_alpha   90.00
_cell.angle_beta   90.00
_cell.angle_gamma   90.00
#
_symmetry.space_group_name_H-M   'P 1'
#
loop_
_entity.id
_entity.type
_entity.pdbx_description
1 polymer ?
#
loop_
_entity_poly.entity_id
_entity_poly.type
_entity_poly.pdbx_seq_one_letter_code
_entity_poly.pdbx_strand_id
1 'polypeptide(L)'
;MSLNLKLKISVNYILKLPINPRNIEEMKIVRCWLEKLFICYFDHVEFFRYFFNPEMIKILFDNEKYIPTQIRGVRCVSCFSNHNINNSVKFHLDHLFLTDYVSISFEELGKKEKCNKHLLELLINGGKNIPQVTIRTEKQTLLDLIIKHIETNDCSNFISNIKIVDHSKSLDGQHTPIKGKPIHIIRNTFNPEMIFKIYCEMHWGNILVYTIKGEILL
;
A
#
# COMPACT_ATOMS: atom_id res chain seq x y z
N MET A 1 -7.93 25.77 -14.56
CA MET A 1 -6.75 25.16 -13.90
C MET A 1 -6.59 23.76 -14.47
N SER A 2 -5.56 23.50 -15.29
CA SER A 2 -5.27 22.15 -15.81
C SER A 2 -4.47 21.37 -14.76
N LEU A 3 -5.07 20.32 -14.21
CA LEU A 3 -4.36 19.38 -13.35
C LEU A 3 -3.61 18.40 -14.26
N ASN A 4 -2.28 18.32 -14.12
CA ASN A 4 -1.44 17.34 -14.81
C ASN A 4 -1.01 16.29 -13.78
N LEU A 5 -1.06 15.01 -14.14
CA LEU A 5 -0.36 13.97 -13.39
C LEU A 5 1.15 14.27 -13.44
N LYS A 6 1.86 14.09 -12.32
CA LYS A 6 3.33 14.10 -12.32
C LYS A 6 3.80 12.76 -11.78
N LEU A 7 4.16 11.84 -12.67
CA LEU A 7 4.86 10.62 -12.28
C LEU A 7 6.35 10.93 -12.25
N LYS A 8 7.03 10.68 -11.11
CA LYS A 8 8.48 10.78 -11.02
C LYS A 8 9.05 9.38 -11.15
N ILE A 9 9.52 9.06 -12.36
CA ILE A 9 10.30 7.85 -12.63
C ILE A 9 11.76 8.22 -12.38
N SER A 10 12.60 7.29 -11.91
CA SER A 10 14.01 7.48 -11.48
C SER A 10 14.94 8.19 -12.49
N VAL A 11 14.44 8.52 -13.69
CA VAL A 11 15.10 9.30 -14.73
C VAL A 11 14.30 10.58 -15.06
N ASN A 12 13.90 11.40 -14.07
CA ASN A 12 13.34 12.77 -14.21
C ASN A 12 12.28 13.06 -15.31
N TYR A 13 11.59 12.05 -15.86
CA TYR A 13 10.52 12.30 -16.83
C TYR A 13 9.24 12.65 -16.10
N ILE A 14 8.85 13.92 -16.14
CA ILE A 14 7.53 14.37 -15.67
C ILE A 14 6.53 14.16 -16.81
N LEU A 15 5.81 13.03 -16.78
CA LEU A 15 4.73 12.77 -17.73
C LEU A 15 3.52 13.65 -17.41
N LYS A 16 3.33 14.75 -18.15
CA LYS A 16 2.14 15.60 -18.06
C LYS A 16 0.99 14.97 -18.84
N LEU A 17 0.31 14.00 -18.22
CA LEU A 17 -0.87 13.37 -18.81
C LEU A 17 -2.15 14.14 -18.43
N PRO A 18 -3.11 14.27 -19.37
CA PRO A 18 -4.41 14.82 -19.04
C PRO A 18 -5.08 13.90 -18.02
N ILE A 19 -5.46 14.45 -16.86
CA ILE A 19 -6.11 13.67 -15.80
C ILE A 19 -7.53 13.25 -16.21
N ASN A 20 -8.22 14.13 -16.93
CA ASN A 20 -9.56 13.92 -17.46
C ASN A 20 -9.51 14.18 -18.97
N PRO A 21 -9.14 13.17 -19.80
CA PRO A 21 -9.10 13.33 -21.24
C PRO A 21 -10.49 13.72 -21.77
N ARG A 22 -10.55 14.78 -22.59
CA ARG A 22 -11.80 15.40 -23.06
C ARG A 22 -12.25 14.91 -24.43
N ASN A 23 -11.35 14.28 -25.17
CA ASN A 23 -11.58 13.80 -26.52
C ASN A 23 -10.77 12.53 -26.78
N ILE A 24 -11.07 11.89 -27.91
CA ILE A 24 -10.45 10.62 -28.31
C ILE A 24 -8.93 10.76 -28.49
N GLU A 25 -8.43 11.89 -28.99
CA GLU A 25 -7.00 12.10 -29.19
C GLU A 25 -6.24 12.18 -27.85
N GLU A 26 -6.81 12.87 -26.85
CA GLU A 26 -6.25 12.86 -25.49
C GLU A 26 -6.28 11.45 -24.87
N MET A 27 -7.36 10.67 -25.08
CA MET A 27 -7.44 9.28 -24.61
C MET A 27 -6.37 8.40 -25.25
N LYS A 28 -6.12 8.54 -26.57
CA LYS A 28 -5.05 7.82 -27.28
C LYS A 28 -3.67 8.16 -26.71
N ILE A 29 -3.42 9.43 -26.39
CA ILE A 29 -2.16 9.85 -25.76
C ILE A 29 -2.00 9.18 -24.39
N VAL A 30 -3.01 9.25 -23.53
CA VAL A 30 -2.98 8.60 -22.19
C VAL A 30 -2.73 7.10 -22.33
N ARG A 31 -3.45 6.44 -23.25
CA ARG A 31 -3.32 5.02 -23.51
C ARG A 31 -1.91 4.64 -23.97
N CYS A 32 -1.36 5.33 -24.97
CA CYS A 32 -0.01 5.10 -25.48
C CYS A 32 1.04 5.22 -24.36
N TRP A 33 0.87 6.17 -23.44
CA TRP A 33 1.78 6.29 -22.29
C TRP A 33 1.59 5.18 -21.27
N LEU A 34 0.35 4.79 -20.94
CA LEU A 34 0.08 3.67 -20.04
C LEU A 34 0.62 2.35 -20.57
N GLU A 35 0.45 2.08 -21.87
CA GLU A 35 1.03 0.90 -22.55
C GLU A 35 2.54 0.82 -22.31
N LYS A 36 3.25 1.95 -22.51
CA LYS A 36 4.68 2.03 -22.27
C LYS A 36 5.04 1.83 -20.79
N LEU A 37 4.24 2.35 -19.87
CA LEU A 37 4.50 2.19 -18.44
C LEU A 37 4.31 0.74 -17.99
N PHE A 38 3.31 0.04 -18.51
CA PHE A 38 3.01 -1.33 -18.10
C PHE A 38 4.00 -2.38 -18.62
N ILE A 39 4.70 -2.10 -19.72
CA ILE A 39 5.78 -2.97 -20.21
C ILE A 39 7.13 -2.72 -19.52
N CYS A 40 7.24 -1.67 -18.70
CA CYS A 40 8.46 -1.33 -17.99
C CYS A 40 8.58 -2.03 -16.63
N TYR A 41 9.82 -2.16 -16.16
CA TYR A 41 10.15 -2.59 -14.81
C TYR A 41 10.93 -1.48 -14.10
N PHE A 42 10.44 -1.06 -12.94
CA PHE A 42 11.00 0.07 -12.21
C PHE A 42 11.70 -0.38 -10.93
N ASP A 43 12.91 0.11 -10.67
CA ASP A 43 13.53 -0.07 -9.35
C ASP A 43 12.70 0.64 -8.26
N HIS A 44 12.22 1.85 -8.57
CA HIS A 44 11.46 2.66 -7.62
C HIS A 44 10.35 3.44 -8.31
N VAL A 45 9.14 3.39 -7.74
CA VAL A 45 7.95 4.12 -8.22
C VAL A 45 7.40 5.02 -7.11
N GLU A 46 7.13 6.27 -7.44
CA GLU A 46 6.59 7.25 -6.49
C GLU A 46 5.24 7.81 -6.96
N PHE A 47 4.22 7.65 -6.12
CA PHE A 47 2.88 8.23 -6.31
C PHE A 47 2.63 9.30 -5.24
N PHE A 48 2.96 10.55 -5.55
CA PHE A 48 2.67 11.68 -4.68
C PHE A 48 1.35 12.34 -5.08
N ARG A 49 0.32 12.22 -4.23
CA ARG A 49 -1.01 12.87 -4.38
C ARG A 49 -1.83 12.47 -5.60
N TYR A 50 -1.23 11.78 -6.57
CA TYR A 50 -1.85 11.40 -7.81
C TYR A 50 -1.51 9.96 -8.18
N PHE A 51 -2.50 9.26 -8.73
CA PHE A 51 -2.41 7.92 -9.27
C PHE A 51 -3.36 7.81 -10.46
N PHE A 52 -3.22 6.76 -11.25
CA PHE A 52 -4.09 6.52 -12.39
C PHE A 52 -5.46 6.03 -11.92
N ASN A 53 -6.54 6.64 -12.42
CA ASN A 53 -7.89 6.20 -12.11
C ASN A 53 -8.10 4.76 -12.65
N PRO A 54 -8.40 3.75 -11.79
CA PRO A 54 -8.62 2.39 -12.24
C PRO A 54 -9.73 2.26 -13.29
N GLU A 55 -10.81 3.05 -13.18
CA GLU A 55 -11.90 3.03 -14.17
C GLU A 55 -11.42 3.55 -15.53
N MET A 56 -10.50 4.51 -15.56
CA MET A 56 -9.90 4.98 -16.81
C MET A 56 -9.01 3.91 -17.43
N ILE A 57 -8.22 3.18 -16.63
CA ILE A 57 -7.43 2.05 -17.13
C ILE A 57 -8.37 1.00 -17.73
N LYS A 58 -9.45 0.66 -17.03
CA LYS A 58 -10.45 -0.26 -17.54
C LYS A 58 -11.01 0.20 -18.89
N ILE A 59 -11.48 1.45 -19.02
CA ILE A 59 -12.01 1.98 -20.29
C ILE A 59 -10.99 1.89 -21.43
N LEU A 60 -9.71 2.17 -21.16
CA LEU A 60 -8.67 2.18 -22.19
C LEU A 60 -8.21 0.78 -22.64
N PHE A 61 -8.38 -0.23 -21.77
CA PHE A 61 -7.79 -1.56 -21.95
C PHE A 61 -8.78 -2.75 -21.84
N ASP A 62 -10.09 -2.52 -21.64
CA ASP A 62 -11.10 -3.58 -21.35
C ASP A 62 -11.12 -4.73 -22.37
N ASN A 63 -10.76 -4.45 -23.62
CA ASN A 63 -10.80 -5.41 -24.73
C ASN A 63 -9.47 -6.13 -24.98
N GLU A 64 -8.42 -5.85 -24.21
CA GLU A 64 -7.05 -6.27 -24.55
C GLU A 64 -6.52 -7.34 -23.62
N LYS A 65 -6.65 -8.60 -24.07
CA LYS A 65 -6.17 -9.76 -23.31
C LYS A 65 -4.65 -9.86 -23.21
N TYR A 66 -3.90 -9.12 -24.03
CA TYR A 66 -2.46 -9.32 -24.21
C TYR A 66 -1.57 -8.26 -23.56
N ILE A 67 -2.13 -7.11 -23.16
CA ILE A 67 -1.34 -6.05 -22.52
C ILE A 67 -1.51 -6.20 -21.01
N PRO A 68 -0.43 -6.50 -20.26
CA PRO A 68 -0.48 -6.43 -18.80
C PRO A 68 -0.88 -5.00 -18.41
N THR A 69 -1.84 -4.84 -17.50
CA THR A 69 -2.25 -3.51 -17.00
C THR A 69 -1.64 -3.21 -15.63
N GLN A 70 -0.47 -3.79 -15.36
CA GLN A 70 0.22 -3.69 -14.08
C GLN A 70 1.52 -2.92 -14.23
N ILE A 71 1.72 -1.93 -13.36
CA ILE A 71 3.02 -1.31 -13.14
C ILE A 71 3.85 -2.28 -12.30
N ARG A 72 5.01 -2.66 -12.81
CA ARG A 72 5.92 -3.60 -12.17
C ARG A 72 7.13 -2.88 -11.61
N GLY A 73 7.54 -3.25 -10.40
CA GLY A 73 8.78 -2.73 -9.86
C GLY A 73 9.29 -3.44 -8.61
N VAL A 74 10.38 -2.91 -8.04
CA VAL A 74 10.93 -3.39 -6.79
C VAL A 74 10.20 -2.70 -5.64
N ARG A 75 10.22 -1.37 -5.61
CA ARG A 75 9.71 -0.56 -4.50
C ARG A 75 8.70 0.47 -4.94
N CYS A 76 7.75 0.77 -4.05
CA CYS A 76 6.78 1.82 -4.24
C CYS A 76 6.65 2.72 -3.02
N VAL A 77 6.60 4.03 -3.23
CA VAL A 77 6.24 5.01 -2.20
C VAL A 77 4.99 5.75 -2.64
N SER A 78 3.94 5.66 -1.82
CA SER A 78 2.64 6.24 -2.12
C SER A 78 2.23 7.18 -0.99
N CYS A 79 1.99 8.44 -1.35
CA CYS A 79 1.47 9.46 -0.43
C CYS A 79 0.07 9.84 -0.85
N PHE A 80 -0.92 9.51 -0.01
CA PHE A 80 -2.34 9.73 -0.29
C PHE A 80 -2.87 10.96 0.42
N SER A 81 -3.76 11.67 -0.27
CA SER A 81 -4.72 12.60 0.34
C SER A 81 -6.06 11.89 0.55
N ASN A 82 -6.85 12.35 1.53
CA ASN A 82 -8.06 11.67 2.00
C ASN A 82 -9.11 11.38 0.91
N HIS A 83 -9.24 12.26 -0.08
CA HIS A 83 -10.40 12.30 -0.96
C HIS A 83 -10.50 11.13 -1.94
N ASN A 84 -9.45 10.30 -2.09
CA ASN A 84 -9.41 9.30 -3.14
C ASN A 84 -8.77 7.97 -2.72
N ILE A 85 -8.80 7.65 -1.41
CA ILE A 85 -8.17 6.43 -0.89
C ILE A 85 -8.72 5.15 -1.54
N ASN A 86 -10.02 5.09 -1.84
CA ASN A 86 -10.64 3.90 -2.42
C ASN A 86 -10.05 3.56 -3.78
N ASN A 87 -9.99 4.55 -4.67
CA ASN A 87 -9.41 4.36 -5.99
C ASN A 87 -7.91 4.08 -5.92
N SER A 88 -7.23 4.62 -4.90
CA SER A 88 -5.82 4.33 -4.69
C SER A 88 -5.60 2.87 -4.25
N VAL A 89 -6.34 2.39 -3.26
CA VAL A 89 -6.25 0.99 -2.81
C VAL A 89 -6.59 0.05 -3.96
N LYS A 90 -7.67 0.34 -4.70
CA LYS A 90 -8.02 -0.41 -5.91
C LYS A 90 -6.89 -0.42 -6.93
N PHE A 91 -6.26 0.73 -7.18
CA PHE A 91 -5.09 0.81 -8.05
C PHE A 91 -3.93 -0.08 -7.58
N HIS A 92 -3.61 -0.08 -6.28
CA HIS A 92 -2.53 -0.91 -5.74
C HIS A 92 -2.84 -2.41 -5.83
N LEU A 93 -4.11 -2.80 -5.64
CA LEU A 93 -4.52 -4.20 -5.73
C LEU A 93 -4.54 -4.71 -7.17
N ASP A 94 -5.05 -3.90 -8.10
CA ASP A 94 -5.33 -4.34 -9.47
C ASP A 94 -4.16 -4.07 -10.42
N HIS A 95 -3.41 -2.99 -10.21
CA HIS A 95 -2.48 -2.42 -11.20
C HIS A 95 -1.05 -2.26 -10.69
N LEU A 96 -0.71 -2.74 -9.49
CA LEU A 96 0.65 -2.70 -8.97
C LEU A 96 1.15 -4.10 -8.63
N PHE A 97 2.37 -4.40 -9.08
CA PHE A 97 3.07 -5.64 -8.77
C PHE A 97 4.48 -5.32 -8.33
N LEU A 98 4.83 -5.70 -7.09
CA LEU A 98 6.10 -5.38 -6.47
C LEU A 98 6.85 -6.63 -6.04
N THR A 99 8.18 -6.59 -6.12
CA THR A 99 9.03 -7.69 -5.64
C THR A 99 9.63 -7.45 -4.26
N ASP A 100 9.51 -6.25 -3.70
CA ASP A 100 10.05 -5.90 -2.36
C ASP A 100 8.96 -5.30 -1.45
N TYR A 101 8.72 -3.98 -1.49
CA TYR A 101 7.76 -3.35 -0.57
C TYR A 101 7.04 -2.14 -1.15
N VAL A 102 5.87 -1.84 -0.57
CA VAL A 102 5.18 -0.55 -0.69
C VAL A 102 5.23 0.21 0.64
N SER A 103 5.53 1.50 0.59
CA SER A 103 5.42 2.42 1.72
C SER A 103 4.26 3.38 1.47
N ILE A 104 3.26 3.32 2.34
CA ILE A 104 2.07 4.14 2.27
C ILE A 104 2.12 5.19 3.38
N SER A 105 2.00 6.45 2.99
CA SER A 105 1.87 7.59 3.88
C SER A 105 0.57 8.32 3.61
N PHE A 106 -0.06 8.82 4.67
CA PHE A 106 -1.25 9.64 4.54
C PHE A 106 -0.94 11.08 4.97
N GLU A 107 -0.99 12.00 4.02
CA GLU A 107 -0.93 13.43 4.32
C GLU A 107 -2.34 13.91 4.70
N GLU A 108 -2.45 14.72 5.76
CA GLU A 108 -3.63 15.57 6.03
C GLU A 108 -4.97 14.86 6.37
N LEU A 109 -4.93 13.67 7.00
CA LEU A 109 -6.17 13.01 7.42
C LEU A 109 -6.72 13.58 8.73
N GLY A 110 -7.60 14.58 8.64
CA GLY A 110 -8.45 14.99 9.78
C GLY A 110 -9.48 13.92 10.21
N LYS A 111 -9.67 12.84 9.43
CA LYS A 111 -10.64 11.74 9.69
C LYS A 111 -10.06 10.36 9.36
N LYS A 112 -8.97 9.99 10.05
CA LYS A 112 -8.14 8.79 9.79
C LYS A 112 -8.88 7.45 9.82
N GLU A 113 -9.93 7.31 10.64
CA GLU A 113 -10.64 6.03 10.81
C GLU A 113 -11.29 5.50 9.53
N LYS A 114 -11.74 6.39 8.64
CA LYS A 114 -12.34 5.96 7.35
C LYS A 114 -11.33 5.25 6.45
N CYS A 115 -10.04 5.53 6.62
CA CYS A 115 -9.00 4.96 5.79
C CYS A 115 -8.61 3.54 6.24
N ASN A 116 -8.83 3.20 7.51
CA ASN A 116 -8.41 1.91 8.07
C ASN A 116 -9.08 0.72 7.37
N LYS A 117 -10.36 0.85 6.97
CA LYS A 117 -11.06 -0.22 6.24
C LYS A 117 -10.36 -0.53 4.91
N HIS A 118 -9.98 0.50 4.16
CA HIS A 118 -9.33 0.34 2.86
C HIS A 118 -7.88 -0.12 2.99
N LEU A 119 -7.17 0.32 4.04
CA LEU A 119 -5.86 -0.23 4.36
C LEU A 119 -5.93 -1.70 4.72
N LEU A 120 -6.91 -2.10 5.53
CA LEU A 120 -7.11 -3.50 5.88
C LEU A 120 -7.44 -4.33 4.63
N GLU A 121 -8.29 -3.81 3.74
CA GLU A 121 -8.58 -4.43 2.44
C GLU A 121 -7.32 -4.64 1.59
N LEU A 122 -6.40 -3.66 1.57
CA LEU A 122 -5.10 -3.81 0.92
C LEU A 122 -4.26 -4.92 1.57
N LEU A 123 -4.21 -4.97 2.90
CA LEU A 123 -3.43 -5.98 3.64
C LEU A 123 -3.97 -7.40 3.45
N ILE A 124 -5.29 -7.55 3.34
CA ILE A 124 -5.97 -8.84 3.14
C ILE A 124 -5.77 -9.36 1.72
N ASN A 125 -5.87 -8.49 0.72
CA ASN A 125 -5.94 -8.90 -0.68
C ASN A 125 -4.62 -8.69 -1.44
N GLY A 126 -3.67 -7.97 -0.86
CA GLY A 126 -2.42 -7.58 -1.52
C GLY A 126 -1.30 -8.61 -1.45
N GLY A 127 -1.42 -9.67 -0.64
CA GLY A 127 -0.32 -10.63 -0.40
C GLY A 127 0.27 -11.26 -1.64
N LYS A 128 -0.54 -11.47 -2.69
CA LYS A 128 -0.08 -11.99 -3.98
C LYS A 128 0.81 -11.03 -4.79
N ASN A 129 0.66 -9.72 -4.58
CA ASN A 129 1.28 -8.69 -5.42
C ASN A 129 2.28 -7.81 -4.66
N ILE A 130 2.22 -7.84 -3.32
CA ILE A 130 2.92 -6.91 -2.43
C ILE A 130 3.52 -7.71 -1.26
N PRO A 131 4.82 -8.04 -1.30
CA PRO A 131 5.45 -8.87 -0.27
C PRO A 131 5.51 -8.18 1.10
N GLN A 132 5.68 -6.85 1.13
CA GLN A 132 5.75 -6.08 2.35
C GLN A 132 5.01 -4.73 2.22
N VAL A 133 4.30 -4.34 3.29
CA VAL A 133 3.68 -3.01 3.41
C VAL A 133 4.25 -2.28 4.61
N THR A 134 4.68 -1.02 4.40
CA THR A 134 4.94 -0.06 5.47
C THR A 134 3.85 0.99 5.48
N ILE A 135 3.17 1.20 6.61
CA ILE A 135 2.10 2.18 6.77
C ILE A 135 2.54 3.21 7.80
N ARG A 136 2.58 4.48 7.42
CA ARG A 136 2.79 5.58 8.36
C ARG A 136 1.43 6.09 8.83
N THR A 137 1.09 5.83 10.09
CA THR A 137 -0.18 6.24 10.70
C THR A 137 -0.02 6.49 12.19
N GLU A 138 -0.76 7.45 12.74
CA GLU A 138 -0.64 7.91 14.13
C GLU A 138 -1.57 7.14 15.10
N LYS A 139 -2.08 5.96 14.72
CA LYS A 139 -3.16 5.32 15.50
C LYS A 139 -2.99 3.81 15.67
N GLN A 140 -3.06 3.41 16.94
CA GLN A 140 -3.30 2.06 17.44
C GLN A 140 -4.49 1.36 16.78
N THR A 141 -5.49 2.12 16.31
CA THR A 141 -6.74 1.55 15.76
C THR A 141 -6.53 0.66 14.54
N LEU A 142 -5.52 0.88 13.71
CA LEU A 142 -5.23 -0.01 12.58
C LEU A 142 -4.62 -1.34 13.06
N LEU A 143 -3.75 -1.29 14.06
CA LEU A 143 -3.14 -2.48 14.65
C LEU A 143 -4.23 -3.37 15.28
N ASP A 144 -5.14 -2.78 16.05
CA ASP A 144 -6.24 -3.51 16.68
C ASP A 144 -7.16 -4.16 15.63
N LEU A 145 -7.41 -3.48 14.51
CA LEU A 145 -8.19 -4.04 13.40
C LEU A 145 -7.48 -5.21 12.72
N ILE A 146 -6.15 -5.14 12.56
CA ILE A 146 -5.35 -6.22 12.00
C ILE A 146 -5.37 -7.44 12.94
N ILE A 147 -5.13 -7.22 14.24
CA ILE A 147 -5.18 -8.28 15.26
C ILE A 147 -6.54 -8.98 15.23
N LYS A 148 -7.62 -8.20 15.33
CA LYS A 148 -8.98 -8.74 15.29
C LYS A 148 -9.24 -9.52 14.00
N HIS A 149 -8.77 -9.03 12.85
CA HIS A 149 -8.94 -9.73 11.59
C HIS A 149 -8.22 -11.08 11.58
N ILE A 150 -6.97 -11.12 12.03
CA ILE A 150 -6.15 -12.33 12.13
C ILE A 150 -6.80 -13.38 13.03
N GLU A 151 -7.42 -12.96 14.14
CA GLU A 151 -8.10 -13.88 15.07
C GLU A 151 -9.39 -14.46 14.50
N THR A 152 -10.08 -13.72 13.62
CA THR A 152 -11.47 -14.02 13.24
C THR A 152 -11.70 -14.40 11.79
N ASN A 153 -10.66 -14.42 10.93
CA ASN A 153 -10.79 -14.73 9.51
C ASN A 153 -9.64 -15.61 9.01
N ASP A 154 -9.83 -16.25 7.85
CA ASP A 154 -8.72 -16.88 7.10
C ASP A 154 -7.76 -15.80 6.58
N CYS A 155 -6.46 -16.00 6.81
CA CYS A 155 -5.40 -15.08 6.43
C CYS A 155 -4.47 -15.64 5.34
N SER A 156 -4.89 -16.66 4.60
CA SER A 156 -4.12 -17.29 3.50
C SER A 156 -3.59 -16.30 2.45
N ASN A 157 -4.33 -15.22 2.14
CA ASN A 157 -3.93 -14.18 1.19
C ASN A 157 -3.29 -12.93 1.84
N PHE A 158 -3.17 -12.94 3.17
CA PHE A 158 -2.77 -11.79 3.96
C PHE A 158 -1.28 -11.45 3.74
N ILE A 159 -0.95 -10.17 3.72
CA ILE A 159 0.44 -9.72 3.61
C ILE A 159 1.21 -10.16 4.87
N SER A 160 2.24 -10.98 4.66
CA SER A 160 3.00 -11.59 5.74
C SER A 160 3.98 -10.63 6.43
N ASN A 161 4.36 -9.53 5.80
CA ASN A 161 5.30 -8.55 6.37
C ASN A 161 4.68 -7.14 6.41
N ILE A 162 4.23 -6.72 7.58
CA ILE A 162 3.61 -5.40 7.77
C ILE A 162 4.42 -4.60 8.77
N LYS A 163 4.72 -3.35 8.44
CA LYS A 163 5.32 -2.37 9.34
C LYS A 163 4.37 -1.21 9.53
N ILE A 164 4.00 -0.91 10.77
CA ILE A 164 3.20 0.26 11.12
C ILE A 164 4.13 1.22 11.86
N VAL A 165 4.33 2.40 11.27
CA VAL A 165 5.19 3.45 11.82
C VAL A 165 4.28 4.52 12.45
N ASP A 166 4.37 4.64 13.77
CA ASP A 166 3.62 5.59 14.56
C ASP A 166 4.51 6.78 14.97
N HIS A 167 4.10 7.97 14.51
CA HIS A 167 4.77 9.24 14.77
C HIS A 167 4.13 10.04 15.92
N SER A 168 3.06 9.51 16.54
CA SER A 168 2.48 10.15 17.73
C SER A 168 3.50 10.09 18.88
N LYS A 169 3.76 11.25 19.50
CA LYS A 169 4.87 11.43 20.46
C LYS A 169 4.58 10.72 21.78
N SER A 170 5.65 10.13 22.31
CA SER A 170 5.90 9.59 23.66
C SER A 170 4.95 8.50 24.17
N LEU A 171 5.49 7.29 24.30
CA LEU A 171 5.06 6.38 25.35
C LEU A 171 5.16 7.14 26.67
N ASP A 172 4.05 7.29 27.37
CA ASP A 172 4.03 7.69 28.78
C ASP A 172 4.73 6.60 29.61
N GLY A 173 6.06 6.62 29.60
CA GLY A 173 6.99 6.00 30.56
C GLY A 173 6.92 4.49 30.83
N GLN A 174 5.91 3.74 30.37
CA GLN A 174 5.57 2.50 31.06
C GLN A 174 6.18 1.23 30.47
N HIS A 175 6.57 1.16 29.20
CA HIS A 175 7.25 -0.02 28.68
C HIS A 175 8.26 0.33 27.58
N THR A 176 9.55 0.16 27.88
CA THR A 176 10.61 0.13 26.86
C THR A 176 10.52 -1.21 26.12
N PRO A 177 10.27 -1.22 24.80
CA PRO A 177 10.18 -2.47 24.05
C PRO A 177 11.52 -3.22 24.10
N ILE A 178 11.48 -4.52 24.38
CA ILE A 178 12.67 -5.38 24.34
C ILE A 178 12.91 -5.79 22.89
N LYS A 179 14.00 -5.29 22.30
CA LYS A 179 14.39 -5.61 20.92
C LYS A 179 14.43 -7.12 20.68
N GLY A 180 13.78 -7.57 19.60
CA GLY A 180 13.80 -8.97 19.15
C GLY A 180 12.82 -9.92 19.83
N LYS A 181 12.06 -9.49 20.84
CA LYS A 181 10.98 -10.32 21.43
C LYS A 181 9.61 -9.86 20.93
N PRO A 182 8.73 -10.79 20.49
CA PRO A 182 7.38 -10.42 20.13
C PRO A 182 6.60 -9.98 21.38
N ILE A 183 5.83 -8.91 21.26
CA ILE A 183 4.87 -8.46 22.28
C ILE A 183 3.58 -9.26 22.23
N HIS A 184 3.22 -9.77 21.05
CA HIS A 184 2.07 -10.65 20.85
C HIS A 184 2.41 -11.77 19.86
N ILE A 185 1.85 -12.95 20.12
CA ILE A 185 1.88 -14.10 19.21
C ILE A 185 0.44 -14.53 19.03
N ILE A 186 -0.03 -14.51 17.79
CA ILE A 186 -1.42 -14.83 17.43
C ILE A 186 -1.38 -16.04 16.51
N ARG A 187 -2.12 -17.09 16.85
CA ARG A 187 -2.36 -18.22 15.94
C ARG A 187 -3.65 -17.97 15.19
N ASN A 188 -3.64 -18.15 13.88
CA ASN A 188 -4.85 -18.01 13.10
C ASN A 188 -5.81 -19.17 13.40
N THR A 189 -7.07 -18.85 13.71
CA THR A 189 -8.06 -19.86 14.11
C THR A 189 -8.46 -20.79 12.96
N PHE A 190 -8.34 -20.32 11.70
CA PHE A 190 -8.72 -21.06 10.50
C PHE A 190 -7.56 -21.84 9.89
N ASN A 191 -6.33 -21.40 10.13
CA ASN A 191 -5.10 -22.08 9.79
C ASN A 191 -4.11 -22.03 10.99
N PRO A 192 -4.19 -23.02 11.91
CA PRO A 192 -3.34 -23.05 13.11
C PRO A 192 -1.84 -23.12 12.85
N GLU A 193 -1.43 -23.54 11.64
CA GLU A 193 -0.02 -23.55 11.21
C GLU A 193 0.48 -22.13 10.91
N MET A 194 -0.43 -21.19 10.64
CA MET A 194 -0.11 -19.78 10.41
C MET A 194 -0.03 -19.02 11.73
N ILE A 195 1.16 -18.51 12.04
CA ILE A 195 1.46 -17.74 13.25
C ILE A 195 1.85 -16.32 12.88
N PHE A 196 1.24 -15.36 13.56
CA PHE A 196 1.58 -13.95 13.46
C PHE A 196 2.31 -13.49 14.72
N LYS A 197 3.51 -12.95 14.53
CA LYS A 197 4.33 -12.36 15.60
C LYS A 197 4.33 -10.85 15.45
N ILE A 198 3.96 -10.15 16.52
CA ILE A 198 3.95 -8.69 16.57
C ILE A 198 5.12 -8.24 17.42
N TYR A 199 5.99 -7.42 16.84
CA TYR A 199 7.13 -6.80 17.48
C TYR A 199 6.87 -5.31 17.61
N CYS A 200 7.37 -4.69 18.67
CA CYS A 200 7.39 -3.25 18.84
C CYS A 200 8.83 -2.80 19.07
N GLU A 201 9.29 -1.82 18.31
CA GLU A 201 10.64 -1.27 18.42
C GLU A 201 10.58 0.27 18.42
N MET A 202 11.45 0.90 19.20
CA MET A 202 11.66 2.35 19.11
C MET A 202 12.75 2.65 18.08
N HIS A 203 12.43 3.49 17.10
CA HIS A 203 13.33 4.03 16.09
C HIS A 203 13.51 5.53 16.29
N TRP A 204 14.74 6.02 16.07
CA TRP A 204 15.10 7.45 16.11
C TRP A 204 14.55 8.22 17.34
N GLY A 205 14.66 7.60 18.52
CA GLY A 205 14.40 8.22 19.82
C GLY A 205 12.94 8.31 20.25
N ASN A 206 11.97 8.37 19.32
CA ASN A 206 10.55 8.58 19.67
C ASN A 206 9.54 7.95 18.69
N ILE A 207 9.98 7.20 17.68
CA ILE A 207 9.07 6.61 16.68
C ILE A 207 8.83 5.16 17.05
N LEU A 208 7.57 4.78 17.23
CA LEU A 208 7.22 3.38 17.42
C LEU A 208 7.02 2.70 16.08
N VAL A 209 7.64 1.53 15.93
CA VAL A 209 7.48 0.69 14.76
C VAL A 209 6.94 -0.66 15.22
N TYR A 210 5.69 -0.94 14.82
CA TYR A 210 5.10 -2.26 14.98
C TYR A 210 5.41 -3.08 13.74
N THR A 211 6.06 -4.22 13.91
CA THR A 211 6.31 -5.17 12.81
C THR A 211 5.46 -6.42 13.04
N ILE A 212 4.62 -6.77 12.08
CA ILE A 212 3.81 -7.98 12.08
C ILE A 212 4.43 -8.93 11.06
N LYS A 213 4.80 -10.12 11.50
CA LYS A 213 5.35 -11.20 10.66
C LYS A 213 4.46 -12.42 10.70
N GLY A 214 3.92 -12.82 9.56
CA GLY A 214 3.24 -14.09 9.35
C GLY A 214 4.22 -15.18 8.93
N GLU A 215 4.19 -16.32 9.61
CA GLU A 215 5.03 -17.50 9.34
C GLU A 215 4.14 -18.75 9.29
N ILE A 216 4.47 -19.72 8.43
CA ILE A 216 3.85 -21.04 8.41
C ILE A 216 4.79 -21.99 9.16
N LEU A 217 4.28 -22.70 10.16
CA LEU A 217 4.99 -23.79 10.81
C LEU A 217 5.06 -24.97 9.83
N LEU A 218 6.27 -25.26 9.34
CA LEU A 218 6.58 -26.47 8.57
C LEU A 218 6.87 -27.66 9.49
#